data_AF-A0A916TLI8-F1
#
_entry.id   AF-A0A916TLI8-F1
#
_cell.length_a   1.000
_cell.length_b   1.000
_cell.length_c   1.000
_cell.angle_alpha   90.00
_cell.angle_beta   90.00
_cell.angle_gamma   90.00
#
_symmetry.space_group_name_H-M   'P 1'
#
loop_
_entity.id
_entity.type
_entity.pdbx_description
1 polymer ?
#
loop_
_entity_poly.entity_id
_entity_poly.type
_entity_poly.pdbx_seq_one_letter_code
_entity_poly.pdbx_strand_id
1 'polypeptide(L)' 'MVTLVTFVIVYAFVAMVIGDLKLQNAGGWAIFAYYAIAGLAWVIPAGAIIWWMERGGKPGT' A
#
# COMPACT_ATOMS: atom_id res chain seq x y z
N MET A 1 9.16 -0.49 -13.66
CA MET A 1 7.74 -0.12 -13.88
C MET A 1 6.80 -1.26 -13.51
N VAL A 2 7.00 -2.49 -14.01
CA VAL A 2 6.11 -3.63 -13.72
C VAL A 2 6.04 -4.00 -12.23
N THR A 3 7.17 -4.04 -11.52
CA THR A 3 7.23 -4.43 -10.09
C THR A 3 6.42 -3.51 -9.17
N LEU A 4 6.48 -2.19 -9.40
CA LEU A 4 5.70 -1.22 -8.64
C LEU A 4 4.20 -1.40 -8.85
N VAL A 5 3.81 -1.55 -10.12
CA VAL A 5 2.42 -1.67 -10.52
C VAL A 5 1.81 -2.95 -9.97
N THR A 6 2.52 -4.09 -10.07
CA THR A 6 2.05 -5.36 -9.49
C THR A 6 1.90 -5.28 -7.98
N PHE A 7 2.86 -4.66 -7.27
CA PHE A 7 2.76 -4.50 -5.81
C PHE A 7 1.58 -3.63 -5.39
N VAL A 8 1.38 -2.49 -6.07
CA VAL A 8 0.25 -1.59 -5.80
C VAL A 8 -1.09 -2.28 -6.06
N ILE A 9 -1.21 -3.05 -7.14
CA ILE A 9 -2.44 -3.78 -7.46
C ILE A 9 -2.74 -4.80 -6.36
N VAL A 10 -1.79 -5.66 -5.99
CA VAL A 10 -1.99 -6.67 -4.93
C VAL A 10 -2.36 -5.99 -3.60
N TYR A 11 -1.69 -4.90 -3.23
CA TYR A 11 -1.98 -4.17 -2.01
C TYR A 11 -3.39 -3.55 -2.02
N ALA A 12 -3.80 -2.95 -3.14
CA ALA A 12 -5.13 -2.34 -3.26
C ALA A 12 -6.24 -3.39 -3.10
N PHE A 13 -6.07 -4.57 -3.69
CA PHE A 13 -7.01 -5.68 -3.51
C PHE A 13 -7.04 -6.18 -2.07
N VAL A 14 -5.89 -6.31 -1.41
CA VAL A 14 -5.82 -6.72 0.01
C VAL A 14 -6.50 -5.69 0.93
N ALA A 15 -6.23 -4.40 0.73
CA ALA A 15 -6.86 -3.33 1.51
C ALA A 15 -8.38 -3.28 1.31
N MET A 16 -8.86 -3.51 0.08
CA MET A 16 -10.29 -3.59 -0.23
C MET A 16 -10.96 -4.79 0.45
N VAL A 17 -10.36 -5.98 0.38
CA VAL A 17 -10.91 -7.20 0.99
C VAL A 17 -10.94 -7.10 2.51
N ILE A 18 -9.89 -6.55 3.13
CA ILE A 18 -9.88 -6.37 4.58
C ILE A 18 -10.90 -5.28 4.99
N GLY A 19 -11.01 -4.20 4.21
CA GLY A 19 -12.06 -3.19 4.40
C GLY A 19 -13.46 -3.79 4.34
N ASP A 20 -13.76 -4.63 3.34
CA ASP A 20 -15.07 -5.27 3.22
C ASP A 20 -15.35 -6.24 4.38
N LEU A 21 -14.37 -7.09 4.74
CA LEU A 21 -14.55 -8.11 5.80
C LEU A 21 -14.65 -7.54 7.22
N LYS A 22 -13.91 -6.47 7.53
CA LYS A 22 -13.83 -5.96 8.92
C LYS A 22 -14.90 -4.92 9.25
N LEU A 23 -15.54 -4.35 8.22
CA LEU A 23 -16.20 -3.07 8.35
C LEU A 23 -17.71 -3.09 8.09
N GLN A 24 -18.24 -4.22 7.61
CA GLN A 24 -19.67 -4.43 7.44
C GLN A 24 -20.50 -4.21 8.72
N ASN A 25 -19.92 -4.39 9.91
CA ASN A 25 -20.60 -4.23 11.20
C ASN A 25 -19.98 -3.14 12.10
N ALA A 26 -19.06 -2.33 11.57
CA ALA A 26 -18.31 -1.35 12.36
C ALA A 26 -18.87 0.07 12.22
N GLY A 27 -18.85 0.86 13.30
CA GLY A 27 -19.30 2.26 13.27
C GLY A 27 -18.41 3.16 12.39
N GLY A 28 -18.99 4.23 11.84
CA GLY A 28 -18.34 5.13 10.86
C GLY A 28 -16.95 5.67 11.24
N TRP A 29 -16.64 5.78 12.54
CA TRP A 29 -15.32 6.20 13.02
C TRP A 29 -14.24 5.13 12.87
N ALA A 30 -14.61 3.85 13.07
CA ALA A 30 -13.70 2.72 12.86
C ALA A 30 -13.36 2.55 11.37
N ILE A 31 -14.33 2.85 10.50
CA ILE A 31 -14.15 2.91 9.04
C ILE A 31 -13.05 3.91 8.68
N PHE A 32 -13.22 5.14 9.17
CA PHE A 32 -12.28 6.21 8.90
C PHE A 32 -10.87 5.89 9.41
N ALA A 33 -10.74 5.43 10.65
CA ALA A 33 -9.45 5.05 11.22
C ALA A 33 -8.76 3.92 10.43
N TYR A 34 -9.53 2.90 10.01
CA TYR A 34 -9.00 1.79 9.22
C TYR A 34 -8.46 2.27 7.86
N TYR A 35 -9.23 3.05 7.10
CA TYR A 35 -8.78 3.58 5.82
C TYR A 35 -7.63 4.58 5.95
N ALA A 36 -7.60 5.39 7.01
CA ALA A 36 -6.47 6.29 7.28
C ALA A 36 -5.17 5.50 7.53
N ILE A 37 -5.23 4.43 8.33
CA ILE A 37 -4.06 3.59 8.62
C ILE A 37 -3.68 2.76 7.40
N ALA A 38 -4.63 2.13 6.71
CA ALA A 38 -4.38 1.36 5.49
C ALA A 38 -3.82 2.24 4.36
N GLY A 39 -4.31 3.48 4.26
CA GLY A 39 -3.82 4.51 3.34
C GLY A 39 -2.50 5.17 3.78
N LEU A 40 -2.00 4.93 4.99
CA LEU A 40 -0.66 5.34 5.43
C LEU A 40 0.33 4.17 5.39
N ALA A 41 -0.13 2.96 5.67
CA ALA A 41 0.67 1.74 5.66
C ALA A 41 1.30 1.47 4.28
N TRP A 42 0.66 1.88 3.18
CA TRP A 42 1.21 1.76 1.82
C TRP A 42 2.37 2.74 1.52
N VAL A 43 2.55 3.78 2.33
CA VAL A 43 3.65 4.75 2.15
C VAL A 43 5.01 4.09 2.41
N ILE A 44 5.05 3.16 3.37
CA ILE A 44 6.27 2.38 3.71
C ILE A 44 6.76 1.58 2.50
N PRO A 45 5.94 0.72 1.85
CA PRO A 45 6.37 -0.01 0.67
C PRO A 45 6.61 0.92 -0.54
N ALA A 46 5.83 1.99 -0.72
CA ALA A 46 6.12 2.97 -1.78
C ALA A 46 7.53 3.57 -1.60
N GLY A 47 7.87 3.98 -0.38
CA GLY A 47 9.21 4.47 -0.02
C GLY A 47 10.30 3.42 -0.18
N ALA A 48 10.05 2.17 0.24
CA ALA A 48 11.00 1.07 0.09
C ALA A 48 11.32 0.78 -1.39
N ILE A 49 10.33 0.88 -2.28
CA ILE A 49 10.53 0.66 -3.71
C ILE A 49 11.25 1.86 -4.36
N ILE A 50 10.90 3.10 -4.01
CA ILE A 50 11.63 4.30 -4.47
C ILE A 50 13.10 4.21 -4.06
N TRP A 51 13.38 3.85 -2.80
CA TRP A 51 14.74 3.65 -2.31
C TRP A 51 15.49 2.53 -3.06
N TRP A 52 14.79 1.44 -3.41
CA TRP A 52 15.36 0.37 -4.22
C TRP A 52 15.65 0.81 -5.66
N MET A 53 14.78 1.63 -6.26
CA MET A 53 15.02 2.24 -7.57
C MET A 53 16.18 3.24 -7.54
N GLU A 54 16.29 4.05 -6.49
CA GLU A 54 17.37 5.02 -6.29
C GLU A 54 18.73 4.32 -6.12
N ARG A 55 18.75 3.16 -5.46
CA ARG A 55 19.96 2.30 -5.37
C ARG A 55 20.28 1.53 -6.64
N GLY A 56 19.29 1.13 -7.43
CA GLY A 56 19.48 0.38 -8.68
C GLY A 56 19.86 1.22 -9.91
N GLY A 57 19.83 2.56 -9.80
CA GLY A 57 20.05 3.49 -10.91
C GLY A 57 21.50 3.89 -11.21
N LYS A 58 22.50 3.27 -10.59
CA LYS A 58 23.92 3.40 -11.00
C LYS A 58 24.36 2.12 -11.73
N PRO A 59 24.28 2.07 -13.08
CA PRO A 59 25.27 1.28 -13.81
C PRO A 59 26.63 1.87 -13.43
N GLY A 60 27.51 1.06 -12.87
CA GLY A 60 28.91 1.43 -12.74
C GLY A 60 29.44 1.85 -14.11
N THR A 61 30.21 2.95 -14.07
CA THR A 61 31.30 3.34 -14.98
C THR A 61 31.47 2.55 -16.27
#